data_AF-A0A2G2GN46-F1
#
_entry.id   AF-A0A2G2GN46-F1
#
_cell.length_a   1.000
_cell.length_b   1.000
_cell.length_c   1.000
_cell.angle_alpha   90.00
_cell.angle_beta   90.00
_cell.angle_gamma   90.00
#
_symmetry.space_group_name_H-M   'P 1'
#
loop_
_entity.id
_entity.type
_entity.pdbx_description
1 polymer ?
#
loop_
_entity_poly.entity_id
_entity_poly.type
_entity_poly.pdbx_seq_one_letter_code
_entity_poly.pdbx_strand_id
1 'polypeptide(L)'
;MKLLEMLQTRAETEDSYFRKALLKEDIARVETLMTKADAASDLDQLMKDGLYIGWTKGDLRTGEIREFLAPFMAAVFALQQGGSDEQAVIDSWIIFNRERMKVLVHCL
;
A
#
# COMPACT_ATOMS: atom_id res chain seq x y z
N MET A 1 -2.57 -12.76 3.48
CA MET A 1 -3.43 -11.57 3.32
C MET A 1 -3.87 -11.51 1.88
N LYS A 2 -5.18 -11.59 1.61
CA LYS A 2 -5.74 -11.67 0.25
C LYS A 2 -5.24 -10.61 -0.73
N LEU A 3 -5.01 -9.37 -0.28
CA LEU A 3 -4.48 -8.31 -1.14
C LEU A 3 -3.14 -8.68 -1.78
N LEU A 4 -2.20 -9.27 -1.02
CA LEU A 4 -0.90 -9.67 -1.57
C LEU A 4 -1.04 -10.77 -2.61
N GLU A 5 -1.89 -11.77 -2.34
CA GLU A 5 -2.17 -12.87 -3.29
C GLU A 5 -2.76 -12.33 -4.60
N MET A 6 -3.67 -11.34 -4.52
CA MET A 6 -4.23 -10.67 -5.69
C MET A 6 -3.17 -9.92 -6.50
N LEU A 7 -2.25 -9.20 -5.82
CA LEU A 7 -1.17 -8.47 -6.50
C LEU A 7 -0.17 -9.42 -7.15
N GLN A 8 0.20 -10.52 -6.48
CA GLN A 8 1.09 -11.55 -7.00
C GLN A 8 0.51 -12.23 -8.24
N THR A 9 -0.75 -12.70 -8.16
CA THR A 9 -1.46 -13.30 -9.29
C THR A 9 -1.52 -12.35 -10.49
N ARG A 10 -1.77 -11.06 -10.23
CA ARG A 10 -1.76 -10.05 -11.29
C ARG A 10 -0.37 -9.83 -11.88
N ALA A 11 0.69 -9.82 -11.08
CA ALA A 11 2.06 -9.65 -11.55
C ALA A 11 2.54 -10.84 -12.42
N GLU A 12 2.03 -12.04 -12.15
CA GLU A 12 2.32 -13.24 -12.94
C GLU A 12 1.69 -13.19 -14.32
N THR A 13 0.47 -12.64 -14.42
CA THR A 13 -0.36 -12.61 -15.63
C THR A 13 -0.26 -11.31 -16.43
N GLU A 14 0.43 -10.28 -15.91
CA GLU A 14 0.60 -8.98 -16.59
C GLU A 14 1.68 -9.03 -17.68
N ASP A 15 1.28 -8.76 -18.92
CA ASP A 15 2.15 -8.74 -20.10
C ASP A 15 3.01 -7.46 -20.21
N SER A 16 2.52 -6.34 -19.66
CA SER A 16 3.28 -5.10 -19.68
C SER A 16 4.44 -5.14 -18.70
N TYR A 17 5.68 -5.14 -19.20
CA TYR A 17 6.90 -5.06 -18.37
C TYR A 17 6.86 -3.91 -17.35
N PHE A 18 6.35 -2.75 -17.77
CA PHE A 18 6.22 -1.59 -16.89
C PHE A 18 5.22 -1.85 -15.75
N ARG A 19 4.01 -2.31 -16.06
CA ARG A 19 2.99 -2.60 -15.04
C ARG A 19 3.42 -3.73 -14.12
N LYS A 20 4.11 -4.73 -14.66
CA LYS A 20 4.68 -5.84 -13.89
C LYS A 20 5.75 -5.35 -12.91
N ALA A 21 6.64 -4.44 -13.33
CA ALA A 21 7.61 -3.83 -12.43
C ALA A 21 6.91 -3.04 -11.32
N LEU A 22 5.91 -2.22 -11.67
CA LEU A 22 5.13 -1.45 -10.69
C LEU A 22 4.42 -2.35 -9.67
N LEU A 23 3.82 -3.47 -10.12
CA LEU A 23 3.19 -4.45 -9.23
C LEU A 23 4.19 -5.10 -8.27
N LYS A 24 5.41 -5.41 -8.74
CA LYS A 24 6.47 -5.94 -7.86
C LYS A 24 6.88 -4.94 -6.78
N GLU A 25 7.01 -3.67 -7.14
CA GLU A 25 7.28 -2.62 -6.16
C GLU A 25 6.12 -2.47 -5.16
N ASP A 26 4.87 -2.57 -5.63
CA ASP A 26 3.69 -2.51 -4.77
C ASP A 26 3.61 -3.66 -3.77
N ILE A 27 3.92 -4.88 -4.21
CA ILE A 27 4.04 -6.04 -3.32
C ILE A 27 5.07 -5.75 -2.23
N ALA A 28 6.28 -5.30 -2.59
CA ALA A 28 7.33 -4.99 -1.63
C ALA A 28 6.94 -3.88 -0.63
N ARG A 29 6.22 -2.85 -1.08
CA ARG A 29 5.70 -1.78 -0.21
C ARG A 29 4.66 -2.30 0.76
N VAL A 30 3.73 -3.12 0.28
CA VAL A 30 2.68 -3.71 1.13
C VAL A 30 3.29 -4.66 2.16
N GLU A 31 4.27 -5.49 1.77
CA GLU A 31 5.02 -6.34 2.70
C GLU A 31 5.75 -5.50 3.76
N THR A 32 6.44 -4.43 3.35
CA THR A 32 7.11 -3.51 4.27
C THR A 32 6.12 -2.85 5.24
N LEU A 33 4.95 -2.43 4.75
CA LEU A 33 3.91 -1.85 5.59
C LEU A 33 3.40 -2.86 6.61
N MET A 34 3.21 -4.12 6.22
CA MET A 34 2.80 -5.19 7.14
C MET A 34 3.85 -5.44 8.23
N THR A 35 5.14 -5.52 7.86
CA THR A 35 6.23 -5.65 8.84
C THR A 35 6.24 -4.50 9.84
N LYS A 36 6.00 -3.27 9.37
CA LYS A 36 5.88 -2.10 10.24
C LYS A 36 4.62 -2.15 11.12
N ALA A 37 3.50 -2.62 10.59
CA ALA A 37 2.25 -2.73 11.34
C ALA A 37 2.33 -3.79 12.44
N ASP A 38 3.04 -4.89 12.21
CA ASP A 38 3.32 -5.93 13.21
C ASP A 38 4.22 -5.41 14.35
N ALA A 39 5.22 -4.58 14.01
CA ALA A 39 6.15 -4.00 14.99
C ALA A 39 5.62 -2.75 15.71
N ALA A 40 4.52 -2.15 15.25
CA ALA A 40 3.99 -0.90 15.79
C ALA A 40 3.17 -1.15 17.05
N SER A 41 3.40 -0.36 18.11
CA SER A 41 2.64 -0.42 19.36
C SER A 41 1.22 0.13 19.22
N ASP A 42 1.04 1.07 18.31
CA ASP A 42 -0.24 1.73 18.04
C ASP A 42 -0.31 2.23 16.59
N LEU A 43 -1.50 2.69 16.21
CA LEU A 43 -1.76 3.20 14.87
C LEU A 43 -0.94 4.45 14.56
N ASP A 44 -0.69 5.32 15.55
CA ASP A 44 0.05 6.57 15.33
C ASP A 44 1.52 6.30 15.00
N GLN A 45 2.12 5.28 15.60
CA GLN A 45 3.46 4.80 15.24
C GLN A 45 3.48 4.28 13.81
N LEU A 46 2.52 3.41 13.42
CA LEU A 46 2.45 2.93 12.04
C LEU A 46 2.27 4.09 11.06
N MET A 47 1.44 5.07 11.38
CA MET A 47 1.18 6.23 10.52
C MET A 47 2.45 7.06 10.26
N LYS A 48 3.40 7.10 11.21
CA LYS A 48 4.70 7.74 11.02
C LYS A 48 5.63 6.86 10.19
N ASP A 49 5.71 5.58 10.53
CA ASP A 49 6.70 4.66 9.98
C ASP A 49 6.34 4.17 8.57
N GLY A 50 5.05 4.08 8.25
CA GLY A 50 4.50 3.60 6.99
C GLY A 50 4.26 4.69 5.94
N LEU A 51 4.38 5.97 6.33
CA LEU A 51 4.17 7.09 5.41
C LEU A 51 5.25 7.14 4.33
N TYR A 52 6.50 6.84 4.68
CA TYR A 52 7.67 7.04 3.81
C TYR A 52 8.34 5.71 3.46
N ILE A 53 7.64 4.85 2.71
CA ILE A 53 8.15 3.55 2.23
C ILE A 53 8.25 3.47 0.71
N GLY A 54 8.33 4.62 0.04
CA GLY A 54 8.49 4.72 -1.40
C GLY A 54 7.18 4.70 -2.19
N TRP A 55 6.07 5.20 -1.63
CA TRP A 55 4.78 5.29 -2.32
C TRP A 55 4.84 6.17 -3.56
N THR A 56 5.69 7.19 -3.54
CA THR A 56 6.01 8.03 -4.70
C THR A 56 7.52 8.08 -4.91
N LYS A 57 7.99 8.62 -6.05
CA LYS A 57 9.41 8.76 -6.33
C LYS A 57 10.10 9.58 -5.23
N GLY A 58 10.93 8.92 -4.41
CA GLY A 58 11.59 9.53 -3.25
C GLY A 58 10.63 10.02 -2.16
N ASP A 59 9.37 9.54 -2.15
CA ASP A 59 8.28 9.98 -1.28
C ASP A 59 7.98 11.50 -1.30
N LEU A 60 8.44 12.20 -2.35
CA LEU A 60 8.34 13.66 -2.46
C LEU A 60 6.90 14.17 -2.51
N ARG A 61 5.96 13.32 -2.96
CA ARG A 61 4.53 13.67 -3.12
C ARG A 61 3.62 12.86 -2.22
N THR A 62 4.19 12.17 -1.23
CA THR A 62 3.40 11.37 -0.27
C THR A 62 2.37 12.21 0.48
N GLY A 63 2.64 13.51 0.70
CA GLY A 63 1.68 14.45 1.29
C GLY A 63 0.36 14.57 0.50
N GLU A 64 0.40 14.43 -0.82
CA GLU A 64 -0.78 14.55 -1.70
C GLU A 64 -1.67 13.31 -1.69
N ILE A 65 -1.12 12.16 -1.29
CA ILE A 65 -1.84 10.89 -1.23
C ILE A 65 -2.13 10.47 0.22
N ARG A 66 -1.71 11.26 1.20
CA ARG A 66 -1.79 10.93 2.63
C ARG A 66 -3.22 10.64 3.08
N GLU A 67 -4.19 11.42 2.60
CA GLU A 67 -5.60 11.25 2.97
C GLU A 67 -6.17 9.89 2.52
N PHE A 68 -5.65 9.32 1.43
CA PHE A 68 -6.05 8.01 0.92
C PHE A 68 -5.18 6.88 1.48
N LEU A 69 -3.92 7.18 1.81
CA LEU A 69 -3.00 6.24 2.42
C LEU A 69 -3.39 5.92 3.88
N ALA A 70 -3.86 6.91 4.64
CA ALA A 70 -4.20 6.73 6.04
C ALA A 70 -5.28 5.65 6.28
N PRO A 71 -6.43 5.63 5.57
CA PRO A 71 -7.40 4.55 5.68
C PRO A 71 -6.83 3.17 5.35
N PHE A 72 -5.95 3.09 4.35
CA PHE A 72 -5.27 1.85 4.00
C PHE A 72 -4.33 1.36 5.11
N MET A 73 -3.50 2.24 5.68
CA MET A 73 -2.64 1.91 6.81
C MET A 73 -3.46 1.48 8.05
N ALA A 74 -4.59 2.14 8.31
CA ALA A 74 -5.48 1.78 9.42
C ALA A 74 -6.10 0.39 9.23
N ALA A 75 -6.54 0.05 8.02
CA ALA A 75 -7.06 -1.28 7.71
C ALA A 75 -5.98 -2.36 7.88
N VAL A 76 -4.75 -2.11 7.40
CA VAL A 76 -3.62 -3.03 7.57
C VAL A 76 -3.29 -3.22 9.04
N PHE A 77 -3.23 -2.15 9.83
CA PHE A 77 -2.99 -2.24 11.28
C PHE A 77 -4.07 -3.05 11.97
N ALA A 78 -5.35 -2.75 11.71
CA ALA A 78 -6.47 -3.47 12.32
C ALA A 78 -6.40 -4.98 11.99
N LEU A 79 -6.02 -5.34 10.76
CA LEU A 79 -5.82 -6.74 10.37
C LEU A 79 -4.65 -7.38 11.14
N GLN A 80 -3.52 -6.69 11.30
CA GLN A 80 -2.37 -7.22 12.06
C GLN A 80 -2.67 -7.39 13.55
N GLN A 81 -3.50 -6.51 14.13
CA GLN A 81 -3.90 -6.58 15.55
C GLN A 81 -5.00 -7.61 15.84
N GLY A 82 -5.20 -8.60 14.96
CA GLY A 82 -6.16 -9.69 15.13
C GLY A 82 -7.55 -9.41 14.56
N GLY A 83 -7.73 -8.34 13.80
CA GLY A 83 -8.90 -8.14 12.95
C GLY A 83 -9.01 -9.21 11.86
N SER A 84 -10.21 -9.39 11.30
CA SER A 84 -10.48 -10.39 10.26
C SER A 84 -11.00 -9.81 8.94
N ASP A 85 -11.13 -8.48 8.87
CA ASP A 85 -11.70 -7.80 7.70
C ASP A 85 -10.63 -7.53 6.64
N GLU A 86 -10.27 -8.58 5.89
CA GLU A 86 -9.40 -8.43 4.73
C GLU A 86 -10.05 -7.61 3.60
N GLN A 87 -11.38 -7.53 3.55
CA GLN A 87 -12.08 -6.77 2.51
C GLN A 87 -11.85 -5.26 2.71
N ALA A 88 -11.85 -4.77 3.94
CA ALA A 88 -11.50 -3.39 4.25
C ALA A 88 -10.09 -3.01 3.75
N VAL A 89 -9.13 -3.92 3.84
CA VAL A 89 -7.76 -3.72 3.30
C VAL A 89 -7.79 -3.63 1.77
N ILE A 90 -8.55 -4.49 1.10
CA ILE A 90 -8.68 -4.49 -0.37
C ILE A 90 -9.37 -3.21 -0.85
N ASP A 91 -10.47 -2.82 -0.21
CA ASP A 91 -11.26 -1.65 -0.62
C ASP A 91 -10.46 -0.35 -0.44
N SER A 92 -9.77 -0.22 0.70
CA SER A 92 -8.89 0.93 0.96
C SER A 92 -7.67 0.95 0.02
N TRP A 93 -7.10 -0.21 -0.32
CA TRP A 93 -6.05 -0.31 -1.34
C TRP A 93 -6.52 0.17 -2.72
N ILE A 94 -7.71 -0.24 -3.17
CA ILE A 94 -8.25 0.16 -4.48
C ILE A 94 -8.36 1.68 -4.57
N ILE A 95 -8.89 2.32 -3.52
CA ILE A 95 -9.03 3.78 -3.43
C ILE A 95 -7.65 4.43 -3.44
N PHE A 96 -6.76 4.02 -2.52
CA PHE A 96 -5.41 4.55 -2.41
C PHE A 96 -4.63 4.43 -3.72
N ASN A 97 -4.61 3.25 -4.32
CA ASN A 97 -3.85 2.99 -5.53
C ASN A 97 -4.37 3.83 -6.71
N ARG A 98 -5.69 3.99 -6.85
CA ARG A 98 -6.28 4.84 -7.89
C ARG A 98 -5.80 6.29 -7.77
N GLU A 99 -5.83 6.86 -6.57
CA GLU A 99 -5.40 8.25 -6.34
C GLU A 99 -3.88 8.39 -6.49
N ARG A 100 -3.11 7.43 -5.99
CA ARG A 100 -1.66 7.38 -6.19
C ARG A 100 -1.28 7.32 -7.66
N MET A 101 -1.99 6.55 -8.49
CA MET A 101 -1.73 6.50 -9.93
C MET A 101 -1.94 7.87 -10.60
N LYS A 102 -2.95 8.65 -10.18
CA LYS A 102 -3.14 10.01 -10.70
C LYS A 102 -1.91 10.89 -10.40
N VAL A 103 -1.37 10.78 -9.19
CA VAL A 103 -0.16 11.50 -8.78
C VAL A 103 1.06 11.02 -9.56
N LEU A 104 1.23 9.71 -9.74
CA LEU A 104 2.36 9.14 -10.50
C LEU A 104 2.33 9.47 -11.99
N VAL A 105 1.15 9.56 -12.62
CA VAL A 105 1.03 9.94 -14.05
C VAL A 105 1.59 11.34 -14.31
N HIS A 106 1.55 12.23 -13.33
CA HIS A 106 2.17 13.56 -13.42
C HIS A 106 3.67 13.56 -13.06
N CYS A 107 4.25 12.41 -12.72
CA CYS A 107 5.65 12.22 -12.37
C CYS A 107 6.43 11.32 -13.33
N LEU A 108 5.73 10.67 -14.27
CA LEU A 108 6.27 9.82 -15.35
C LEU A 108 6.62 10.67 -16.56
#